data_AF-A0A7S2LW96-F1
#
_entry.id   AF-A0A7S2LW96-F1
#
_cell.length_a   1.000
_cell.length_b   1.000
_cell.length_c   1.000
_cell.angle_alpha   90.00
_cell.angle_beta   90.00
_cell.angle_gamma   90.00
#
_symmetry.space_group_name_H-M   'P 1'
#
loop_
_entity.id
_entity.type
_entity.pdbx_description
1 polymer ?
#
loop_
_entity_poly.entity_id
_entity_poly.type
_entity_poly.pdbx_seq_one_letter_code
_entity_poly.pdbx_strand_id
1 'polypeptide(L)'
;RIDATKSNASPEDEKKKGSKENKVKHLTKKRARLATLALDEVRRHQLVTNFRGEALRPLTAVYTRGPTKVPGGTGDCAAPKLLAEAARLGLRPTGIAEIFVCATGGMSTGKGDGELYDACADRCEKIAGFMLCGLDDV
;
A
#
# COMPACT_ATOMS: atom_id res chain seq x y z
N ARG A 1 47.12 -27.95 -12.04
CA ARG A 1 47.20 -26.56 -12.54
C ARG A 1 46.43 -26.54 -13.85
N ILE A 2 45.16 -26.12 -13.81
CA ILE A 2 44.32 -26.01 -15.01
C ILE A 2 43.83 -24.56 -14.99
N ASP A 3 44.43 -23.74 -15.85
CA ASP A 3 44.06 -22.35 -16.03
C ASP A 3 42.71 -22.29 -16.76
N ALA A 4 41.66 -21.89 -16.04
CA ALA A 4 40.37 -21.59 -16.63
C ALA A 4 40.46 -20.22 -17.31
N THR A 5 40.42 -20.24 -18.63
CA THR A 5 40.40 -19.10 -19.53
C THR A 5 39.27 -18.13 -19.17
N LYS A 6 39.64 -16.89 -18.80
CA LYS A 6 38.71 -15.76 -18.78
C LYS A 6 38.21 -15.54 -20.21
N SER A 7 36.94 -15.80 -20.47
CA SER A 7 36.27 -15.34 -21.68
C SER A 7 36.21 -13.80 -21.64
N ASN A 8 37.10 -13.16 -22.41
CA ASN A 8 37.02 -11.73 -22.64
C ASN A 8 35.78 -11.44 -23.50
N ALA A 9 34.75 -10.84 -22.90
CA ALA A 9 33.61 -10.31 -23.62
C ALA A 9 34.09 -9.24 -24.62
N SER A 10 33.51 -9.22 -25.83
CA SER A 10 33.92 -8.26 -26.85
C SER A 10 33.47 -6.83 -26.46
N PRO A 11 34.20 -5.77 -26.88
CA PRO A 11 33.83 -4.38 -26.60
C PRO A 11 32.41 -4.02 -27.06
N GLU A 12 31.90 -4.71 -28.09
CA GLU A 12 30.53 -4.54 -28.58
C GLU A 12 29.49 -5.14 -27.64
N ASP A 13 29.79 -6.27 -26.99
CA ASP A 13 28.92 -6.91 -26.02
C ASP A 13 28.78 -6.08 -24.74
N GLU A 14 29.88 -5.48 -24.27
CA GLU A 14 29.85 -4.55 -23.13
C GLU A 14 29.05 -3.28 -23.45
N LYS A 15 29.21 -2.72 -24.66
CA LYS A 15 28.47 -1.54 -25.11
C LYS A 15 26.97 -1.82 -25.26
N LYS A 16 26.60 -3.01 -25.76
CA LYS A 16 25.22 -3.48 -25.91
C LYS A 16 24.57 -3.78 -24.55
N LYS A 17 25.35 -4.31 -23.59
CA LYS A 17 24.93 -4.50 -22.19
C LYS A 17 24.68 -3.17 -21.49
N GLY A 18 25.60 -2.21 -21.59
CA GLY A 18 25.44 -0.86 -21.02
C GLY A 18 24.23 -0.10 -21.60
N SER A 19 23.95 -0.25 -22.90
CA SER A 19 22.75 0.31 -23.53
C SER A 19 21.45 -0.29 -22.99
N LYS A 20 21.40 -1.61 -22.80
CA LYS A 20 20.23 -2.30 -22.19
C LYS A 20 20.03 -1.90 -20.73
N GLU A 21 21.10 -1.84 -19.94
CA GLU A 21 21.05 -1.42 -18.53
C GLU A 21 20.55 0.02 -18.38
N ASN A 22 21.00 0.93 -19.23
CA ASN A 22 20.52 2.32 -19.26
C ASN A 22 19.04 2.42 -19.65
N LYS A 23 18.60 1.60 -20.62
CA LYS A 23 17.18 1.50 -21.00
C LYS A 23 16.32 0.98 -19.85
N VAL A 24 16.77 -0.05 -19.13
CA VAL A 24 16.08 -0.60 -17.96
C VAL A 24 15.96 0.45 -16.85
N LYS A 25 17.05 1.16 -16.52
CA LYS A 25 17.02 2.26 -15.54
C LYS A 25 16.02 3.34 -15.92
N HIS A 26 16.03 3.77 -17.19
CA HIS A 26 15.09 4.76 -17.71
C HIS A 26 13.63 4.30 -17.59
N LEU A 27 13.33 3.08 -18.04
CA LEU A 27 11.97 2.52 -17.99
C LEU A 27 11.49 2.31 -16.55
N THR A 28 12.35 1.89 -15.63
CA THR A 28 12.02 1.76 -14.20
C THR A 28 11.67 3.11 -13.59
N LYS A 29 12.43 4.18 -13.89
CA LYS A 29 12.11 5.54 -13.44
C LYS A 29 10.79 6.04 -14.03
N LYS A 30 10.56 5.79 -15.33
CA LYS A 30 9.29 6.13 -16.01
C LYS A 30 8.10 5.41 -15.37
N ARG A 31 8.21 4.10 -15.11
CA ARG A 31 7.20 3.29 -14.43
C ARG A 31 6.88 3.84 -13.05
N ALA A 32 7.90 4.11 -12.23
CA ALA A 32 7.71 4.63 -10.87
C ALA A 32 6.99 5.99 -10.87
N ARG A 33 7.34 6.88 -11.82
CA ARG A 33 6.67 8.17 -11.99
C ARG A 33 5.19 7.98 -12.35
N LEU A 34 4.90 7.19 -13.37
CA LEU A 34 3.52 6.96 -13.83
C LEU A 34 2.68 6.27 -12.75
N ALA A 35 3.24 5.30 -12.02
CA ALA A 35 2.57 4.64 -10.91
C ALA A 35 2.24 5.61 -9.77
N THR A 36 3.13 6.57 -9.49
CA THR A 36 2.85 7.61 -8.49
C THR A 36 1.69 8.49 -8.92
N LEU A 37 1.69 8.98 -10.17
CA LEU A 37 0.59 9.82 -10.68
C LEU A 37 -0.75 9.07 -10.68
N ALA A 38 -0.75 7.80 -11.09
CA ALA A 38 -1.94 6.97 -11.07
C ALA A 38 -2.46 6.75 -9.64
N LEU A 39 -1.57 6.49 -8.68
CA LEU A 39 -1.97 6.34 -7.28
C LEU A 39 -2.52 7.65 -6.70
N ASP A 40 -1.93 8.79 -7.03
CA ASP A 40 -2.41 10.11 -6.60
C ASP A 40 -3.80 10.43 -7.17
N GLU A 41 -4.11 9.95 -8.39
CA GLU A 41 -5.46 9.98 -8.97
C GLU A 41 -6.44 9.10 -8.19
N VAL A 42 -6.11 7.81 -8.01
CA VAL A 42 -6.97 6.86 -7.28
C VAL A 42 -7.28 7.36 -5.88
N ARG A 43 -6.29 7.94 -5.19
CA ARG A 43 -6.45 8.48 -3.83
C ARG A 43 -7.49 9.59 -3.72
N ARG A 44 -7.75 10.36 -4.78
CA ARG A 44 -8.80 11.38 -4.76
C ARG A 44 -10.20 10.79 -4.63
N HIS A 45 -10.35 9.51 -4.96
CA HIS A 45 -11.61 8.77 -4.87
C HIS A 45 -11.66 7.80 -3.67
N GLN A 46 -10.56 7.65 -2.94
CA GLN A 46 -10.57 6.92 -1.66
C GLN A 46 -11.13 7.82 -0.57
N LEU A 47 -12.46 7.76 -0.42
CA LEU A 47 -13.19 8.53 0.57
C LEU A 47 -13.52 7.66 1.79
N VAL A 48 -13.47 8.27 2.97
CA VAL A 48 -13.80 7.63 4.24
C VAL A 48 -14.78 8.51 5.03
N THR A 49 -15.54 7.88 5.92
CA THR A 49 -16.48 8.52 6.84
C THR A 49 -16.21 8.06 8.27
N ASN A 50 -17.00 8.56 9.21
CA ASN A 50 -16.99 8.17 10.62
C ASN A 50 -18.40 8.10 11.20
N PHE A 51 -18.50 7.68 12.46
CA PHE A 51 -19.76 7.47 13.16
C PHE A 51 -20.45 8.78 13.58
N ARG A 52 -19.79 9.94 13.48
CA ARG A 52 -20.44 11.26 13.65
C ARG A 52 -21.36 11.65 12.48
N GLY A 53 -21.42 10.86 11.41
CA GLY A 53 -22.18 11.19 10.21
C GLY A 53 -21.57 12.36 9.43
N GLU A 54 -20.27 12.61 9.58
CA GLU A 54 -19.56 13.65 8.82
C GLU A 54 -19.59 13.34 7.31
N ALA A 55 -19.53 14.40 6.49
CA ALA A 55 -19.41 14.24 5.04
C ALA A 55 -18.14 13.45 4.67
N LEU A 56 -18.21 12.68 3.58
CA LEU A 56 -17.09 11.90 3.06
C LEU A 56 -15.82 12.75 2.90
N ARG A 57 -14.71 12.26 3.47
CA ARG A 57 -13.40 12.91 3.43
C ARG A 57 -12.41 12.10 2.61
N PRO A 58 -11.54 12.74 1.80
CA PRO A 58 -10.42 12.04 1.19
C PRO A 58 -9.52 11.41 2.26
N LEU A 59 -9.04 10.20 1.98
CA LEU A 59 -8.16 9.46 2.88
C LEU A 59 -6.90 10.27 3.24
N THR A 60 -6.38 11.05 2.29
CA THR A 60 -5.23 11.95 2.49
C THR A 60 -5.50 13.04 3.52
N ALA A 61 -6.74 13.48 3.68
CA ALA A 61 -7.12 14.52 4.64
C ALA A 61 -7.21 14.01 6.08
N VAL A 62 -7.35 12.69 6.27
CA VAL A 62 -7.50 12.06 7.58
C VAL A 62 -6.26 11.30 8.02
N TYR A 63 -5.31 11.07 7.12
CA TYR A 63 -3.99 10.51 7.43
C TYR A 63 -3.11 11.59 8.07
N THR A 64 -3.36 11.90 9.35
CA THR A 64 -2.70 13.01 10.06
C THR A 64 -1.44 12.59 10.81
N ARG A 65 -1.26 11.29 11.07
CA ARG A 65 -0.17 10.75 11.90
C ARG A 65 0.75 9.84 11.09
N GLY A 66 1.57 10.42 10.21
CA GLY A 66 2.52 9.66 9.41
C GLY A 66 3.34 10.54 8.46
N PRO A 67 4.08 9.95 7.52
CA PRO A 67 4.78 10.71 6.48
C PRO A 67 3.82 11.58 5.68
N THR A 68 4.33 12.69 5.14
CA THR A 68 3.57 13.63 4.30
C THR A 68 2.95 12.93 3.09
N LYS A 69 3.61 11.90 2.57
CA LYS A 69 3.07 11.03 1.52
C LYS A 69 2.47 9.76 2.15
N VAL A 70 1.17 9.59 1.98
CA VAL A 70 0.47 8.38 2.43
C VAL A 70 1.07 7.14 1.75
N PRO A 71 1.44 6.09 2.50
CA PRO A 71 1.93 4.84 1.92
C PRO A 71 0.90 4.17 1.02
N GLY A 72 1.35 3.47 -0.03
CA GLY A 72 0.46 2.65 -0.87
C GLY A 72 -0.25 1.59 -0.03
N GLY A 73 -1.52 1.29 -0.35
CA GLY A 73 -2.30 0.30 0.40
C GLY A 73 -3.03 0.82 1.63
N THR A 74 -2.84 2.08 2.04
CA THR A 74 -3.62 2.67 3.14
C THR A 74 -5.09 2.74 2.75
N GLY A 75 -5.97 2.21 3.61
CA GLY A 75 -7.41 2.14 3.35
C GLY A 75 -7.86 0.91 2.56
N ASP A 76 -6.93 0.10 2.04
CA ASP A 76 -7.29 -1.06 1.19
C ASP A 76 -7.57 -2.34 1.99
N CYS A 77 -7.16 -2.37 3.26
CA CYS A 77 -7.51 -3.43 4.22
C CYS A 77 -9.03 -3.59 4.39
N ALA A 78 -9.46 -4.71 4.99
CA ALA A 78 -10.88 -4.95 5.23
C ALA A 78 -11.43 -3.99 6.30
N ALA A 79 -10.65 -3.72 7.34
CA ALA A 79 -11.08 -2.91 8.47
C ALA A 79 -11.61 -1.51 8.09
N PRO A 80 -10.90 -0.67 7.30
CA PRO A 80 -11.43 0.62 6.88
C PRO A 80 -12.77 0.52 6.13
N LYS A 81 -12.91 -0.46 5.23
CA LYS A 81 -14.13 -0.64 4.43
C LYS A 81 -15.33 -1.02 5.31
N LEU A 82 -15.12 -1.97 6.23
CA LEU A 82 -16.14 -2.43 7.15
C LEU A 82 -16.53 -1.33 8.15
N LEU A 83 -15.58 -0.54 8.65
CA LEU A 83 -15.88 0.59 9.53
C LEU A 83 -16.68 1.68 8.81
N ALA A 84 -16.32 2.02 7.57
CA ALA A 84 -17.07 3.00 6.79
C ALA A 84 -18.52 2.53 6.54
N GLU A 85 -18.71 1.24 6.26
CA GLU A 85 -20.04 0.66 6.05
C GLU A 85 -20.84 0.58 7.35
N ALA A 86 -20.19 0.22 8.46
CA ALA A 86 -20.82 0.20 9.78
C ALA A 86 -21.32 1.60 10.17
N ALA A 87 -20.50 2.63 9.96
CA ALA A 87 -20.90 4.02 10.17
C ALA A 87 -22.08 4.41 9.25
N ARG A 88 -22.06 4.01 7.98
CA ARG A 88 -23.16 4.28 7.03
C ARG A 88 -24.47 3.63 7.44
N LEU A 89 -24.41 2.43 8.02
CA LEU A 89 -25.57 1.65 8.44
C LEU A 89 -26.00 1.92 9.89
N GLY A 90 -25.26 2.73 10.66
CA GLY A 90 -25.50 2.91 12.09
C GLY A 90 -25.28 1.62 12.90
N LEU A 91 -24.37 0.76 12.43
CA LEU A 91 -24.01 -0.47 13.14
C LEU A 91 -22.84 -0.20 14.06
N ARG A 92 -22.97 -0.60 15.32
CA ARG A 92 -21.87 -0.51 16.29
C ARG A 92 -20.89 -1.68 16.11
N PRO A 93 -19.66 -1.46 15.60
CA PRO A 93 -18.63 -2.50 15.60
C PRO A 93 -18.27 -2.92 17.04
N THR A 94 -18.26 -4.23 17.29
CA THR A 94 -17.87 -4.81 18.60
C THR A 94 -16.44 -5.36 18.59
N GLY A 95 -15.87 -5.60 17.41
CA GLY A 95 -14.51 -6.10 17.22
C GLY A 95 -14.21 -6.36 15.76
N ILE A 96 -12.92 -6.51 15.44
CA ILE A 96 -12.45 -6.90 14.11
C ILE A 96 -11.17 -7.70 14.22
N ALA A 97 -10.99 -8.66 13.32
CA ALA A 97 -9.75 -9.41 13.20
C ALA A 97 -9.45 -9.60 11.71
N GLU A 98 -8.22 -9.30 11.27
CA GLU A 98 -7.83 -9.43 9.87
C GLU A 98 -6.90 -10.63 9.69
N ILE A 99 -7.22 -11.50 8.72
CA ILE A 99 -6.37 -12.63 8.36
C ILE A 99 -5.54 -12.24 7.15
N PHE A 100 -4.23 -12.46 7.22
CA PHE A 100 -3.37 -12.31 6.05
C PHE A 100 -3.47 -13.56 5.17
N VAL A 101 -3.97 -13.40 3.95
CA VAL A 101 -4.00 -14.46 2.94
C VAL A 101 -2.90 -14.18 1.92
N CYS A 102 -1.88 -15.02 1.90
CA CYS A 102 -0.79 -14.92 0.95
C CYS A 102 -1.16 -15.68 -0.32
N ALA A 103 -1.32 -14.96 -1.43
CA ALA A 103 -1.27 -15.63 -2.74
C ALA A 103 0.17 -16.13 -2.95
N THR A 104 0.31 -17.42 -3.27
CA THR A 104 1.59 -18.07 -3.55
C THR A 104 2.46 -17.24 -4.50
N GLY A 105 3.53 -16.63 -3.99
CA GLY A 105 4.57 -16.02 -4.83
C GLY A 105 5.07 -14.63 -4.42
N GLY A 106 5.94 -14.60 -3.42
CA GLY A 106 7.16 -13.77 -3.52
C GLY A 106 7.16 -12.38 -2.87
N MET A 107 6.11 -11.93 -2.19
CA MET A 107 6.23 -10.75 -1.32
C MET A 107 6.72 -11.19 0.07
N SER A 108 7.99 -10.92 0.37
CA SER A 108 8.51 -11.01 1.74
C SER A 108 7.84 -9.93 2.59
N THR A 109 6.67 -10.26 3.15
CA THR A 109 5.93 -9.37 4.06
C THR A 109 6.27 -9.64 5.53
N GLY A 110 7.04 -10.69 5.81
CA GLY A 110 7.24 -11.22 7.17
C GLY A 110 5.97 -11.75 7.83
N LYS A 111 4.83 -11.76 7.13
CA LYS A 111 3.54 -12.24 7.62
C LYS A 111 3.34 -13.71 7.27
N GLY A 112 2.82 -14.47 8.23
CA GLY A 112 2.38 -15.85 8.04
C GLY A 112 1.02 -15.87 7.34
N ASP A 113 0.86 -16.83 6.43
CA ASP A 113 -0.42 -17.09 5.78
C ASP A 113 -1.42 -17.69 6.79
N GLY A 114 -2.66 -17.21 6.77
CA GLY A 114 -3.71 -17.62 7.71
C GLY A 114 -3.59 -17.00 9.10
N GLU A 115 -2.56 -16.20 9.37
CA GLU A 115 -2.33 -15.57 10.67
C GLU A 115 -3.18 -14.30 10.84
N LEU A 116 -3.57 -14.06 12.10
CA LEU A 116 -4.30 -12.88 12.52
C LEU A 116 -3.35 -11.71 12.81
N TYR A 117 -3.73 -10.53 12.32
CA TYR A 117 -2.99 -9.30 12.56
C TYR A 117 -3.92 -8.17 12.94
N ASP A 118 -3.42 -7.28 13.79
CA ASP A 118 -4.01 -5.96 14.00
C ASP A 118 -3.92 -5.11 12.74
N ALA A 119 -4.63 -3.97 12.76
CA ALA A 119 -4.53 -2.96 11.72
C ALA A 119 -3.05 -2.60 11.46
N CYS A 120 -2.68 -2.48 10.19
CA CYS A 120 -1.31 -2.15 9.82
C CYS A 120 -0.89 -0.77 10.40
N ALA A 121 0.09 -0.79 11.29
CA ALA A 121 0.49 0.35 12.11
C ALA A 121 0.98 1.57 11.31
N ASP A 122 1.64 1.31 10.18
CA ASP A 122 2.16 2.33 9.27
C ASP A 122 1.10 2.87 8.30
N ARG A 123 -0.07 2.23 8.23
CA ARG A 123 -1.11 2.51 7.23
C ARG A 123 -2.49 2.68 7.87
N CYS A 124 -3.28 1.63 7.99
CA CYS A 124 -4.71 1.71 8.35
C CYS A 124 -4.93 2.20 9.78
N GLU A 125 -4.02 1.93 10.71
CA GLU A 125 -4.10 2.45 12.08
C GLU A 125 -4.14 3.99 12.08
N LYS A 126 -3.45 4.65 11.15
CA LYS A 126 -3.34 6.12 11.10
C LYS A 126 -4.62 6.83 10.66
N ILE A 127 -5.55 6.11 10.04
CA ILE A 127 -6.87 6.63 9.67
C ILE A 127 -7.96 6.13 10.61
N ALA A 128 -7.73 5.03 11.35
CA ALA A 128 -8.72 4.40 12.21
C ALA A 128 -9.28 5.36 13.27
N GLY A 129 -8.44 6.22 13.87
CA GLY A 129 -8.90 7.20 14.86
C GLY A 129 -9.96 8.18 14.31
N PHE A 130 -9.80 8.64 13.06
CA PHE A 130 -10.84 9.44 12.41
C PHE A 130 -12.10 8.61 12.18
N MET A 131 -11.97 7.38 11.67
CA MET A 131 -13.11 6.54 11.30
C MET A 131 -13.95 6.11 12.50
N LEU A 132 -13.32 5.94 13.67
CA LEU A 132 -13.99 5.56 14.93
C LEU A 132 -14.59 6.76 15.69
N CYS A 133 -14.38 7.98 15.21
CA CYS A 133 -14.97 9.16 15.83
C CYS A 133 -16.51 9.08 15.86
N GLY A 134 -17.11 9.27 17.03
CA GLY A 134 -18.56 9.20 17.24
C GLY A 134 -19.09 7.78 17.47
N LEU A 135 -18.22 6.79 17.65
CA LEU A 135 -18.66 5.39 17.86
C LEU A 135 -19.52 5.22 19.11
N ASP A 136 -19.30 6.01 20.16
CA ASP A 136 -20.09 5.96 21.39
C ASP A 136 -21.49 6.57 21.23
N ASP A 137 -21.74 7.29 20.14
CA ASP A 137 -23.02 7.94 19.83
C ASP A 137 -23.97 7.02 19.03
N VAL A 138 -23.55 5.77 18.77
CA VAL A 138 -24.26 4.72 17.99
C VAL A 138 -24.68 3.57 18.89
#